data_AF-A0A6G2RVC8-F1
#
_entry.id   AF-A0A6G2RVC8-F1
#
_cell.length_a   1.000
_cell.length_b   1.000
_cell.length_c   1.000
_cell.angle_alpha   90.00
_cell.angle_beta   90.00
_cell.angle_gamma   90.00
#
_symmetry.space_group_name_H-M   'P 1'
#
loop_
_entity.id
_entity.type
_entity.pdbx_description
1 polymer ?
#
loop_
_entity_poly.entity_id
_entity_poly.type
_entity_poly.pdbx_seq_one_letter_code
_entity_poly.pdbx_strand_id
1 'polypeptide(L)'
;MLERKVRQADLKAVGELRGEICELLGRWAPPDGGAPADPEVAALLTSELVTNALLHTDGGAVVTARVTDRLRVEVRDGAERRPEPRAPSVDGTSGRGLMLVRALADAWGIRPEGGGKCVWFELGGGPA
;
A
#
# COMPACT_ATOMS: atom_id res chain seq x y z
N MET A 1 3.52 -2.21 13.72
CA MET A 1 3.55 -1.19 12.65
C MET A 1 4.86 -1.34 11.90
N LEU A 2 4.81 -1.25 10.57
CA LEU A 2 5.93 -1.28 9.64
C LEU A 2 5.96 0.04 8.86
N GLU A 3 7.14 0.59 8.65
CA GLU A 3 7.36 1.70 7.72
C GLU A 3 8.64 1.44 6.92
N ARG A 4 8.56 1.60 5.60
CA ARG A 4 9.64 1.29 4.67
C ARG A 4 9.70 2.31 3.55
N LYS A 5 10.88 2.85 3.26
CA LYS A 5 11.14 3.63 2.05
C LYS A 5 11.64 2.72 0.94
N VAL A 6 11.09 2.88 -0.25
CA VAL A 6 11.42 2.13 -1.47
C VAL A 6 11.87 3.11 -2.53
N ARG A 7 13.06 2.92 -3.10
CA ARG A 7 13.57 3.77 -4.19
C ARG A 7 13.01 3.27 -5.53
N GLN A 8 12.85 4.18 -6.49
CA GLN A 8 12.27 3.86 -7.81
C GLN A 8 12.93 2.65 -8.52
N ALA A 9 14.26 2.52 -8.42
CA ALA A 9 15.02 1.45 -9.07
C ALA A 9 15.17 0.17 -8.22
N ASP A 10 14.57 0.10 -7.03
CA ASP A 10 14.77 -1.00 -6.08
C ASP A 10 13.60 -2.01 -6.12
N LEU A 11 13.57 -2.83 -7.18
CA LEU A 11 12.58 -3.90 -7.31
C LEU A 11 12.77 -5.02 -6.27
N LYS A 12 13.99 -5.18 -5.71
CA LYS A 12 14.26 -6.18 -4.66
C LYS A 12 13.52 -5.85 -3.37
N ALA A 13 13.39 -4.55 -3.05
CA ALA A 13 12.61 -4.10 -1.91
C ALA A 13 11.13 -4.51 -1.98
N VAL A 14 10.56 -4.75 -3.16
CA VAL A 14 9.18 -5.26 -3.30
C VAL A 14 9.07 -6.69 -2.76
N GLY A 15 10.05 -7.54 -3.06
CA GLY A 15 10.11 -8.91 -2.52
C GLY A 15 10.30 -8.95 -1.01
N GLU A 16 11.16 -8.08 -0.48
CA GLU A 16 11.37 -7.92 0.97
C GLU A 16 10.10 -7.45 1.68
N LEU A 17 9.40 -6.46 1.13
CA LEU A 17 8.13 -5.96 1.66
C LEU A 17 7.06 -7.05 1.75
N ARG A 18 6.98 -7.96 0.77
CA ARG A 18 6.06 -9.10 0.85
C ARG A 18 6.33 -9.95 2.09
N GLY A 19 7.60 -10.27 2.35
CA GLY A 19 8.02 -11.02 3.53
C GLY A 19 7.66 -10.29 4.83
N GLU A 20 7.96 -8.99 4.90
CA GLU A 20 7.66 -8.16 6.08
C GLU A 20 6.15 -8.06 6.37
N ILE A 21 5.30 -7.98 5.34
CA ILE A 21 3.83 -7.99 5.48
C ILE A 21 3.36 -9.35 6.01
N CYS A 22 3.86 -10.44 5.46
CA CYS A 22 3.50 -11.78 5.93
C CYS A 22 3.92 -11.99 7.40
N GLU A 23 5.12 -11.56 7.78
CA GLU A 23 5.58 -11.62 9.17
C GLU A 23 4.79 -10.71 10.11
N LEU A 24 4.36 -9.54 9.64
CA LEU A 24 3.53 -8.64 10.42
C LEU A 24 2.18 -9.28 10.75
N LEU A 25 1.55 -9.91 9.75
CA LEU A 25 0.25 -10.58 9.91
C LEU A 25 0.35 -11.89 10.67
N GLY A 26 1.43 -12.67 10.49
CA GLY A 26 1.66 -13.91 11.23
C GLY A 26 1.81 -13.70 12.76
N ARG A 27 2.13 -12.48 13.19
CA ARG A 27 2.20 -12.10 14.62
C ARG A 27 0.92 -11.44 15.14
N TRP A 28 -0.04 -11.17 14.27
CA TRP A 28 -1.26 -10.46 14.65
C TRP A 28 -2.42 -11.41 14.95
N ALA A 29 -3.08 -11.17 16.08
CA ALA A 29 -4.37 -11.73 16.41
C ALA A 29 -5.39 -10.57 16.48
N PRO A 30 -6.46 -10.59 15.66
CA PRO A 30 -7.51 -9.57 15.72
C PRO A 30 -8.14 -9.51 17.12
N PRO A 31 -8.31 -8.30 17.70
CA PRO A 31 -8.77 -8.15 19.08
C PRO A 31 -10.17 -8.72 19.34
N ASP A 32 -11.04 -8.71 18.32
CA ASP A 32 -12.44 -9.15 18.44
C ASP A 32 -12.66 -10.62 18.03
N GLY A 33 -11.58 -11.39 17.83
CA GLY A 33 -11.67 -12.78 17.36
C GLY A 33 -12.14 -12.93 15.91
N GLY A 34 -12.17 -11.83 15.14
CA GLY A 34 -12.42 -11.85 13.71
C GLY A 34 -11.37 -12.64 12.93
N ALA A 35 -11.69 -13.02 11.69
CA ALA A 35 -10.72 -13.67 10.83
C ALA A 35 -9.56 -12.70 10.51
N PRO A 36 -8.29 -13.11 10.70
CA PRO A 36 -7.15 -12.30 10.29
C PRO A 36 -7.15 -12.15 8.76
N ALA A 37 -6.60 -11.02 8.29
CA ALA A 37 -6.36 -10.79 6.88
C ALA A 37 -5.45 -11.89 6.30
N ASP A 38 -5.77 -12.37 5.09
CA ASP A 38 -4.92 -13.32 4.37
C ASP A 38 -3.55 -12.67 4.06
N PRO A 39 -2.43 -13.22 4.57
CA PRO A 39 -1.10 -12.67 4.35
C PRO A 39 -0.68 -12.59 2.88
N GLU A 40 -1.09 -13.55 2.06
CA GLU A 40 -0.74 -13.57 0.64
C GLU A 40 -1.50 -12.50 -0.13
N VAL A 41 -2.78 -12.30 0.20
CA VAL A 41 -3.59 -11.21 -0.37
C VAL A 41 -3.00 -9.86 0.03
N ALA A 42 -2.70 -9.65 1.31
CA ALA A 42 -2.08 -8.42 1.79
C ALA A 42 -0.75 -8.11 1.09
N ALA A 43 0.11 -9.13 0.94
CA ALA A 43 1.40 -9.00 0.27
C ALA A 43 1.23 -8.72 -1.24
N LEU A 44 0.26 -9.35 -1.90
CA LEU A 44 -0.09 -9.10 -3.30
C LEU A 44 -0.51 -7.64 -3.49
N LEU A 45 -1.51 -7.17 -2.74
CA LEU A 45 -2.04 -5.81 -2.86
C LEU A 45 -0.97 -4.75 -2.56
N THR A 46 -0.12 -5.01 -1.56
CA THR A 46 1.03 -4.14 -1.26
C THR A 46 2.00 -4.08 -2.45
N SER A 47 2.31 -5.22 -3.07
CA SER A 47 3.19 -5.28 -4.25
C SER A 47 2.62 -4.49 -5.41
N GLU A 48 1.32 -4.60 -5.68
CA GLU A 48 0.65 -3.87 -6.75
C GLU A 48 0.70 -2.35 -6.52
N LEU A 49 0.39 -1.88 -5.30
CA LEU A 49 0.44 -0.45 -4.99
C LEU A 49 1.85 0.13 -5.07
N VAL A 50 2.85 -0.59 -4.53
CA VAL A 50 4.25 -0.15 -4.58
C VAL A 50 4.73 -0.11 -6.02
N THR A 51 4.49 -1.17 -6.79
CA THR A 51 4.89 -1.23 -8.20
C THR A 51 4.25 -0.10 -9.00
N ASN A 52 2.95 0.17 -8.76
CA ASN A 52 2.26 1.29 -9.38
C ASN A 52 2.90 2.64 -9.00
N ALA A 53 3.28 2.83 -7.73
CA ALA A 53 3.97 4.04 -7.30
C ALA A 53 5.36 4.19 -7.96
N LEU A 54 6.17 3.13 -8.02
CA LEU A 54 7.51 3.19 -8.62
C LEU A 54 7.47 3.39 -10.14
N LEU A 55 6.47 2.84 -10.82
CA LEU A 55 6.30 2.99 -12.28
C LEU A 55 5.77 4.36 -12.68
N HIS A 56 4.93 4.97 -11.84
CA HIS A 56 4.25 6.22 -12.18
C HIS A 56 4.81 7.47 -11.48
N THR A 57 5.80 7.31 -10.61
CA THR A 57 6.43 8.43 -9.88
C THR A 57 7.96 8.34 -9.89
N ASP A 58 8.61 9.50 -9.92
CA ASP A 58 10.07 9.62 -10.10
C ASP A 58 10.85 9.62 -8.77
N GLY A 59 10.16 9.50 -7.63
CA GLY A 59 10.74 9.71 -6.29
C GLY A 59 10.79 8.46 -5.39
N GLY A 60 10.29 7.33 -5.88
CA GLY A 60 10.09 6.14 -5.06
C GLY A 60 8.81 6.21 -4.24
N ALA A 61 8.72 5.43 -3.17
CA ALA A 61 7.53 5.33 -2.34
C ALA A 61 7.88 5.15 -0.85
N VAL A 62 6.98 5.62 0.02
CA VAL A 62 6.98 5.27 1.44
C VAL A 62 5.79 4.38 1.72
N VAL A 63 6.06 3.18 2.20
CA VAL A 63 5.07 2.17 2.56
C VAL A 63 4.92 2.16 4.07
N THR A 64 3.69 2.27 4.55
CA THR A 64 3.37 2.08 5.97
C THR A 64 2.32 0.98 6.08
N ALA A 65 2.56 -0.02 6.93
CA ALA A 65 1.57 -1.02 7.29
C ALA A 65 1.29 -0.96 8.79
N ARG A 66 0.03 -0.74 9.15
CA ARG A 66 -0.44 -0.70 10.53
C ARG A 66 -1.50 -1.75 10.72
N VAL A 67 -1.48 -2.36 11.90
CA VAL A 67 -2.41 -3.41 12.27
C VAL A 67 -3.00 -3.03 13.61
N THR A 68 -4.31 -2.88 13.65
CA THR A 68 -5.12 -2.58 14.84
C THR A 68 -6.23 -3.63 14.94
N ASP A 69 -7.47 -3.22 14.73
CA ASP A 69 -8.65 -4.02 14.42
C ASP A 69 -8.62 -4.62 13.00
N ARG A 70 -7.91 -3.95 12.07
CA ARG A 70 -7.70 -4.37 10.68
C ARG A 70 -6.27 -4.08 10.24
N LEU A 71 -5.85 -4.67 9.13
CA LEU A 71 -4.64 -4.24 8.43
C LEU A 71 -4.96 -3.00 7.61
N ARG A 72 -4.15 -1.96 7.74
CA ARG A 72 -4.13 -0.77 6.88
C ARG A 72 -2.75 -0.65 6.23
N VAL A 73 -2.71 -0.64 4.90
CA VAL A 73 -1.48 -0.34 4.14
C VAL A 73 -1.65 0.98 3.41
N GLU A 74 -0.67 1.86 3.54
CA GLU A 74 -0.58 3.15 2.88
C GLU A 74 0.70 3.20 2.06
N VAL A 75 0.58 3.53 0.77
CA VAL A 75 1.70 3.78 -0.13
C VAL A 75 1.65 5.24 -0.56
N ARG A 76 2.61 6.01 -0.06
CA ARG A 76 2.79 7.42 -0.39
C ARG A 76 3.83 7.53 -1.49
N ASP A 77 3.59 8.33 -2.51
CA ASP A 77 4.63 8.68 -3.45
C ASP A 77 5.71 9.52 -2.75
N GLY A 78 6.96 9.07 -2.90
CA GLY A 78 8.11 9.69 -2.26
C GLY A 78 8.55 10.92 -3.03
N ALA A 79 7.76 12.00 -3.05
CA ALA A 79 8.24 13.25 -3.61
C ALA A 79 9.35 13.84 -2.71
N GLU A 80 10.61 13.43 -2.90
CA GLU A 80 11.79 14.18 -2.42
C GLU A 80 12.04 15.45 -3.25
N ARG A 81 11.27 15.68 -4.32
CA ARG A 81 11.30 16.94 -5.07
C ARG A 81 10.38 17.97 -4.43
N ARG A 82 10.81 19.24 -4.47
CA ARG A 82 9.90 20.39 -4.30
C ARG A 82 8.60 20.11 -5.04
N PRO A 83 7.43 20.42 -4.47
CA PRO A 83 6.15 20.27 -5.16
C PRO A 83 6.15 21.19 -6.38
N GLU A 84 6.61 20.66 -7.52
CA GLU A 84 6.28 21.25 -8.80
C GLU A 84 4.80 20.95 -9.02
N PRO A 85 3.99 21.95 -9.40
CA PRO A 85 2.57 21.76 -9.65
C PRO A 85 2.39 20.85 -10.87
N ARG A 86 2.44 19.53 -10.64
CA ARG A 86 2.02 18.52 -11.59
C ARG A 86 0.51 18.39 -11.40
N ALA A 87 -0.25 18.61 -12.47
CA ALA A 87 -1.69 18.37 -12.44
C ALA A 87 -1.94 16.96 -11.90
N PRO A 88 -2.88 16.77 -10.96
CA PRO A 88 -3.21 15.44 -10.44
C PRO A 88 -3.64 14.58 -11.62
N SER A 89 -2.79 13.67 -12.07
CA SER A 89 -3.16 12.71 -13.11
C SER A 89 -4.10 11.70 -12.48
N VAL A 90 -5.40 11.95 -12.66
CA VAL A 90 -6.46 10.99 -12.34
C VAL A 90 -6.28 9.72 -13.19
N ASP A 91 -5.63 9.87 -14.35
CA ASP A 91 -5.42 8.82 -15.36
C ASP A 91 -4.20 7.92 -15.11
N GLY A 92 -3.29 8.30 -14.21
CA GLY A 92 -2.04 7.55 -13.92
C GLY A 92 -2.24 6.30 -13.06
N THR A 93 -3.45 5.76 -13.01
CA THR A 93 -3.84 4.64 -12.14
C THR A 93 -4.54 3.52 -12.93
N SER A 94 -4.41 3.54 -14.25
CA SER A 94 -4.95 2.51 -15.14
C SER A 94 -4.01 1.32 -15.18
N GLY A 95 -4.34 0.28 -14.40
CA GLY A 95 -3.58 -0.97 -14.37
C GLY A 95 -4.33 -2.12 -13.71
N ARG A 96 -3.92 -3.35 -14.03
CA ARG A 96 -4.40 -4.58 -13.37
C ARG A 96 -4.23 -4.53 -11.84
N GLY A 97 -3.21 -3.81 -11.35
CA GLY A 97 -2.95 -3.70 -9.91
C GLY A 97 -4.07 -3.03 -9.12
N LEU A 98 -4.62 -1.91 -9.61
CA LEU A 98 -5.74 -1.24 -8.93
C LEU A 98 -7.05 -2.06 -9.05
N MET A 99 -7.18 -2.88 -10.10
CA MET A 99 -8.29 -3.84 -10.22
C MET A 99 -8.21 -4.93 -9.15
N LEU A 100 -7.01 -5.46 -8.87
CA LEU A 100 -6.80 -6.42 -7.78
C LEU A 100 -7.12 -5.80 -6.42
N VAL A 101 -6.67 -4.56 -6.16
CA VAL A 101 -7.01 -3.84 -4.92
C VAL A 101 -8.52 -3.65 -4.78
N ARG A 102 -9.21 -3.24 -5.85
CA ARG A 102 -10.68 -3.11 -5.85
C ARG A 102 -11.42 -4.42 -5.59
N ALA A 103 -10.87 -5.53 -6.05
CA ALA A 103 -11.54 -6.83 -5.99
C ALA A 103 -11.31 -7.55 -4.65
N LEU A 104 -10.17 -7.32 -4.00
CA LEU A 104 -9.72 -8.11 -2.84
C LEU A 104 -9.66 -7.31 -1.54
N ALA A 105 -9.60 -5.97 -1.59
CA ALA A 105 -9.61 -5.15 -0.38
C ALA A 105 -11.01 -4.96 0.18
N ASP A 106 -11.13 -4.95 1.50
CA ASP A 106 -12.40 -4.61 2.18
C ASP A 106 -12.73 -3.13 2.02
N ALA A 107 -11.70 -2.28 2.08
CA ALA A 107 -11.79 -0.86 1.75
C ALA A 107 -10.50 -0.40 1.07
N TRP A 108 -10.60 0.59 0.18
CA TRP A 108 -9.44 1.20 -0.46
C TRP A 108 -9.74 2.63 -0.88
N GLY A 109 -8.70 3.41 -1.15
CA GLY A 109 -8.88 4.76 -1.64
C GLY A 109 -7.60 5.47 -2.00
N ILE A 110 -7.76 6.71 -2.46
CA ILE A 110 -6.68 7.62 -2.83
C ILE A 110 -6.90 8.93 -2.08
N ARG A 111 -5.86 9.44 -1.41
CA ARG A 111 -5.88 10.70 -0.66
C ARG A 111 -4.72 11.59 -1.15
N PRO A 112 -4.98 12.85 -1.56
CA PRO A 112 -3.90 13.80 -1.84
C PRO A 112 -3.06 14.08 -0.60
N GLU A 113 -1.73 14.19 -0.73
CA GLU A 113 -0.84 14.45 0.40
C GLU A 113 0.38 15.29 -0.04
N GLY A 114 0.49 16.53 0.46
CA GLY A 114 1.73 17.31 0.45
C GLY A 114 2.49 17.51 -0.88
N GLY A 115 1.84 17.36 -2.04
CA GLY A 115 2.49 17.43 -3.37
C GLY A 115 2.47 16.12 -4.16
N GLY A 116 1.92 15.06 -3.58
CA GLY A 116 1.67 13.77 -4.24
C GLY A 116 0.36 13.14 -3.78
N LYS A 117 0.32 11.80 -3.74
CA LYS A 117 -0.84 11.01 -3.33
C LYS A 117 -0.45 9.83 -2.45
N CYS A 118 -1.33 9.53 -1.51
CA CYS A 118 -1.36 8.30 -0.75
C CYS A 118 -2.43 7.38 -1.34
N VAL A 119 -2.04 6.21 -1.81
CA VAL A 119 -2.97 5.12 -2.16
C VAL A 119 -2.97 4.12 -1.02
N TRP A 120 -4.14 3.64 -0.61
CA TRP A 120 -4.26 2.79 0.56
C TRP A 120 -5.30 1.69 0.36
N PHE A 121 -5.16 0.62 1.15
CA PHE A 121 -6.18 -0.41 1.29
C PHE A 121 -6.25 -0.93 2.73
N GLU A 122 -7.37 -1.58 3.05
CA GLU A 122 -7.63 -2.27 4.30
C GLU A 122 -8.03 -3.72 4.06
N LEU A 123 -7.62 -4.59 4.97
CA LEU A 123 -8.01 -6.01 5.00
C LEU A 123 -8.31 -6.46 6.44
N GLY A 124 -9.31 -7.30 6.59
CA GLY A 124 -9.75 -7.83 7.86
C GLY A 124 -10.54 -6.81 8.69
N GLY A 125 -10.95 -7.27 9.88
CA GLY A 125 -12.02 -6.62 10.64
C GLY A 125 -13.38 -7.10 10.13
N GLY A 126 -14.28 -7.44 11.06
CA GLY A 126 -15.67 -7.77 10.70
C GLY A 126 -16.34 -6.62 9.93
N PRO A 127 -17.51 -6.88 9.32
CA PRO A 127 -18.13 -5.92 8.41
C PRO A 127 -18.33 -4.56 9.10
N ALA A 128 -18.15 -3.50 8.31
CA ALA A 128 -18.48 -2.12 8.66
C ALA A 128 -19.93 -1.99 9.18
#